data_AF-A0A556V8J8-F1
#
_entry.id   AF-A0A556V8J8-F1
#
_cell.length_a   1.000
_cell.length_b   1.000
_cell.length_c   1.000
_cell.angle_alpha   90.00
_cell.angle_beta   90.00
_cell.angle_gamma   90.00
#
_symmetry.space_group_name_H-M   'P 1'
#
loop_
_entity.id
_entity.type
_entity.pdbx_description
1 polymer ?
#
loop_
_entity_poly.entity_id
_entity_poly.type
_entity_poly.pdbx_seq_one_letter_code
_entity_poly.pdbx_strand_id
1 'polypeptide(L)'
;MLSTGFRLPEKGILISIQHLFRPDFLSIAHQLKEEGFKLYATEATSTWLNANDVPTTPVSWPSKDCKNPNLPSIRSLISDGHIDLVVNLPNNNTKFVNENFLIRRMAVDYGVPLITNFQVVKLFAEAIKYSSKLDTSSLFHYRQQDPGQRELERANPITGKSPGGADEILLLIHLLLTELEKPITSTEHAPQTEELKYLHRGHTGTHRA
;
A
#
# COMPACT_ATOMS: atom_id res chain seq x y z
N MET A 1 -9.95 -6.64 2.43
CA MET A 1 -9.47 -7.97 1.97
C MET A 1 -9.95 -9.08 2.88
N LEU A 2 -9.68 -9.08 4.20
CA LEU A 2 -10.19 -10.11 5.12
C LEU A 2 -11.71 -10.37 5.03
N SER A 3 -12.51 -9.29 4.89
CA SER A 3 -13.97 -9.38 4.74
C SER A 3 -14.46 -10.07 3.46
N THR A 4 -13.61 -10.32 2.46
CA THR A 4 -13.97 -11.00 1.20
C THR A 4 -13.58 -12.48 1.21
N GLY A 5 -13.24 -13.05 2.38
CA GLY A 5 -12.72 -14.41 2.50
C GLY A 5 -11.23 -14.55 2.19
N PHE A 6 -10.52 -13.44 1.96
CA PHE A 6 -9.07 -13.42 1.82
C PHE A 6 -8.42 -13.85 3.14
N ARG A 7 -7.63 -14.91 3.12
CA ARG A 7 -6.74 -15.24 4.23
C ARG A 7 -5.41 -14.53 4.03
N LEU A 8 -4.87 -13.95 5.10
CA LEU A 8 -3.51 -13.40 5.04
C LEU A 8 -2.55 -14.53 4.65
N PRO A 9 -1.65 -14.30 3.68
CA PRO A 9 -0.66 -15.31 3.36
C PRO A 9 0.31 -15.45 4.53
N GLU A 10 0.80 -16.66 4.71
CA GLU A 10 1.74 -17.04 5.76
C GLU A 10 2.95 -17.80 5.19
N LYS A 11 2.90 -18.18 3.91
CA LYS A 11 3.87 -19.09 3.31
C LYS A 11 4.62 -18.44 2.15
N GLY A 12 4.06 -18.50 0.96
CA GLY A 12 4.80 -18.33 -0.28
C GLY A 12 4.09 -17.45 -1.28
N ILE A 13 4.85 -16.53 -1.86
CA ILE A 13 4.34 -15.54 -2.82
C ILE A 13 4.90 -15.85 -4.19
N LEU A 14 4.03 -16.04 -5.18
CA LEU A 14 4.40 -16.08 -6.58
C LEU A 14 4.44 -14.66 -7.16
N ILE A 15 5.56 -14.29 -7.77
CA ILE A 15 5.78 -12.98 -8.39
C ILE A 15 5.95 -13.17 -9.91
N SER A 16 5.00 -12.64 -10.67
CA SER A 16 5.10 -12.48 -12.12
C SER A 16 4.91 -11.01 -12.48
N ILE A 17 6.00 -10.38 -12.93
CA ILE A 17 6.06 -8.95 -13.28
C ILE A 17 6.81 -8.77 -14.60
N GLN A 18 6.53 -7.68 -15.30
CA GLN A 18 7.34 -7.26 -16.44
C GLN A 18 8.67 -6.65 -16.00
N HIS A 19 9.63 -6.65 -16.93
CA HIS A 19 10.92 -6.00 -16.74
C HIS A 19 10.81 -4.54 -16.31
N LEU A 20 9.83 -3.79 -16.84
CA LEU A 20 9.66 -2.38 -16.55
C LEU A 20 9.35 -2.08 -15.06
N PHE A 21 8.70 -3.01 -14.36
CA PHE A 21 8.38 -2.85 -12.94
C PHE A 21 9.54 -3.22 -12.02
N ARG A 22 10.61 -3.84 -12.53
CA ARG A 22 11.70 -4.37 -11.71
C ARG A 22 12.34 -3.32 -10.78
N PRO A 23 12.74 -2.13 -11.25
CA PRO A 23 13.37 -1.13 -10.37
C PRO A 23 12.48 -0.77 -9.18
N ASP A 24 11.20 -0.52 -9.43
CA ASP A 24 10.24 -0.11 -8.40
C ASP A 24 9.79 -1.26 -7.50
N PHE A 25 9.89 -2.51 -7.98
CA PHE A 25 9.47 -3.70 -7.23
C PHE A 25 10.56 -4.25 -6.31
N LEU A 26 11.83 -3.86 -6.50
CA LEU A 26 12.94 -4.46 -5.75
C LEU A 26 12.81 -4.23 -4.23
N SER A 27 12.51 -3.00 -3.81
CA SER A 27 12.31 -2.68 -2.39
C SER A 27 11.14 -3.45 -1.78
N ILE A 28 10.06 -3.63 -2.54
CA ILE A 28 8.90 -4.43 -2.14
C ILE A 28 9.30 -5.89 -1.95
N ALA A 29 10.11 -6.45 -2.85
CA ALA A 29 10.55 -7.83 -2.78
C ALA A 29 11.47 -8.08 -1.56
N HIS A 30 12.37 -7.14 -1.24
CA HIS A 30 13.14 -7.19 0.01
C HIS A 30 12.24 -7.20 1.23
N GLN A 31 11.28 -6.27 1.29
CA GLN A 31 10.34 -6.20 2.41
C GLN A 31 9.55 -7.49 2.59
N LEU A 32 8.98 -8.05 1.51
CA LEU A 32 8.28 -9.33 1.59
C LEU A 32 9.21 -10.46 2.08
N LYS A 33 10.48 -10.43 1.71
CA LYS A 33 11.45 -11.42 2.19
C LYS A 33 11.77 -11.24 3.68
N GLU A 34 11.92 -10.01 4.14
CA GLU A 34 12.16 -9.65 5.55
C GLU A 34 10.99 -10.05 6.45
N GLU A 35 9.76 -9.91 5.95
CA GLU A 35 8.53 -10.38 6.63
C GLU A 35 8.40 -11.91 6.63
N GLY A 36 9.38 -12.64 6.08
CA GLY A 36 9.50 -14.10 6.20
C GLY A 36 8.91 -14.90 5.05
N PHE A 37 8.37 -14.26 4.02
CA PHE A 37 7.76 -14.97 2.89
C PHE A 37 8.81 -15.72 2.05
N LYS A 38 8.43 -16.92 1.59
CA LYS A 38 9.18 -17.61 0.53
C LYS A 38 8.76 -17.04 -0.83
N LEU A 39 9.73 -16.58 -1.60
CA LEU A 39 9.45 -15.99 -2.91
C LEU A 39 9.65 -17.01 -4.02
N TYR A 40 8.67 -17.05 -4.92
CA TYR A 40 8.68 -17.82 -6.16
C TYR A 40 8.53 -16.85 -7.32
N ALA A 41 9.23 -17.07 -8.43
CA ALA A 41 9.07 -16.22 -9.60
C ALA A 41 9.38 -16.97 -10.89
N THR A 42 8.82 -16.48 -11.99
CA THR A 42 9.19 -16.96 -13.32
C THR A 42 10.69 -16.78 -13.55
N GLU A 43 11.34 -17.72 -14.23
CA GLU A 43 12.79 -17.83 -14.38
C GLU A 43 13.52 -16.48 -14.51
N ALA A 44 13.19 -15.67 -15.52
CA ALA A 44 13.86 -14.39 -15.76
C ALA A 44 13.72 -13.37 -14.61
N THR A 45 12.60 -13.40 -13.90
CA THR A 45 12.32 -12.56 -12.72
C THR A 45 13.06 -13.11 -11.50
N SER A 46 13.07 -14.43 -11.31
CA SER A 46 13.83 -15.08 -10.24
C SER A 46 15.33 -14.81 -10.37
N THR A 47 15.90 -14.92 -11.58
CA THR A 47 17.31 -14.60 -11.82
C THR A 47 17.63 -13.16 -11.46
N TRP A 48 16.77 -12.23 -11.86
CA TRP A 48 16.96 -10.81 -11.53
C TRP A 48 16.86 -10.53 -10.03
N LEU A 49 15.89 -11.13 -9.33
CA LEU A 49 15.76 -11.01 -7.87
C LEU A 49 16.98 -11.58 -7.14
N ASN A 50 17.41 -12.79 -7.51
CA ASN A 50 18.59 -13.43 -6.92
C ASN A 50 19.88 -12.61 -7.16
N ALA A 51 20.01 -11.97 -8.33
CA ALA A 51 21.14 -11.10 -8.65
C ALA A 51 21.16 -9.79 -7.85
N ASN A 52 20.05 -9.44 -7.18
CA ASN A 52 19.92 -8.29 -6.28
C ASN A 52 19.70 -8.75 -4.83
N ASP A 53 20.26 -9.90 -4.46
CA ASP A 53 20.25 -10.42 -3.08
C ASP A 53 18.84 -10.66 -2.49
N VAL A 54 17.86 -10.96 -3.34
CA VAL A 54 16.51 -11.41 -2.93
C VAL A 54 16.33 -12.89 -3.26
N PRO A 55 16.55 -13.82 -2.31
CA PRO A 55 16.44 -15.25 -2.53
C PRO A 55 15.06 -15.65 -3.05
N THR A 56 15.02 -16.18 -4.27
CA THR A 56 13.80 -16.51 -4.99
C THR A 56 13.95 -17.86 -5.70
N THR A 57 12.92 -18.71 -5.62
CA THR A 57 12.88 -20.00 -6.31
C THR A 57 12.27 -19.83 -7.72
N PRO A 58 12.97 -20.24 -8.80
CA PRO A 58 12.41 -20.18 -10.14
C PRO A 58 11.30 -21.22 -10.32
N VAL A 59 10.26 -20.88 -11.09
CA VAL A 59 9.15 -21.78 -11.44
C VAL A 59 8.95 -21.84 -12.97
N SER A 60 8.38 -22.95 -13.45
CA SER A 60 8.02 -23.10 -14.86
C SER A 60 6.78 -22.29 -15.23
N TRP A 61 6.73 -21.83 -16.48
CA TRP A 61 5.50 -21.35 -17.07
C TRP A 61 4.50 -22.50 -17.26
N PRO A 62 3.19 -22.28 -17.05
CA PRO A 62 2.18 -23.35 -17.17
C PRO A 62 2.25 -24.17 -18.47
N SER A 63 2.50 -23.54 -19.63
CA SER A 63 2.63 -24.28 -20.91
C SER A 63 3.91 -25.13 -21.04
N LYS A 64 4.87 -24.93 -20.14
CA LYS A 64 6.18 -25.58 -20.13
C LYS A 64 6.35 -26.60 -19.00
N ASP A 65 5.32 -26.84 -18.19
CA ASP A 65 5.40 -27.75 -17.04
C ASP A 65 5.92 -29.15 -17.42
N CYS A 66 5.56 -29.67 -18.59
CA CYS A 66 6.04 -30.98 -19.07
C CYS A 66 7.41 -30.93 -19.77
N LYS A 67 8.01 -29.74 -19.95
CA LYS A 67 9.20 -29.53 -20.78
C LYS A 67 10.46 -29.20 -19.98
N ASN A 68 10.34 -28.85 -18.71
CA ASN A 68 11.48 -28.58 -17.83
C ASN A 68 11.31 -29.29 -16.48
N PRO A 69 11.78 -30.55 -16.34
CA PRO A 69 11.60 -31.32 -15.12
C PRO A 69 12.37 -30.76 -13.91
N ASN A 70 13.29 -29.81 -14.14
CA ASN A 70 14.12 -29.24 -13.09
C ASN A 70 13.46 -28.03 -12.41
N LEU A 71 12.36 -27.49 -12.96
CA LEU A 71 11.63 -26.38 -12.37
C LEU A 71 10.30 -26.87 -11.80
N PRO A 72 9.94 -26.46 -10.57
CA PRO A 72 8.65 -26.77 -10.01
C PRO A 72 7.53 -26.07 -10.80
N SER A 73 6.42 -26.79 -10.99
CA SER A 73 5.20 -26.25 -11.60
C SER A 73 4.51 -25.30 -10.63
N ILE A 74 3.99 -24.18 -11.16
CA ILE A 74 3.13 -23.27 -10.40
C ILE A 74 1.89 -24.01 -9.90
N ARG A 75 1.34 -24.92 -10.70
CA ARG A 75 0.13 -25.67 -10.35
C ARG A 75 0.35 -26.54 -9.12
N SER A 76 1.46 -27.29 -9.08
CA SER A 76 1.77 -28.16 -7.94
C SER A 76 2.05 -27.33 -6.69
N LEU A 77 2.82 -26.24 -6.80
CA LEU A 77 3.11 -25.38 -5.67
C LEU A 77 1.86 -24.72 -5.07
N ILE A 78 0.88 -24.36 -5.90
CA ILE A 78 -0.42 -23.87 -5.44
C ILE A 78 -1.25 -25.00 -4.80
N SER A 79 -1.36 -26.16 -5.45
CA SER A 79 -2.18 -27.27 -4.93
C SER A 79 -1.66 -27.82 -3.60
N ASP A 80 -0.34 -27.85 -3.45
CA ASP A 80 0.34 -28.35 -2.26
C ASP A 80 0.38 -27.28 -1.14
N GLY A 81 -0.15 -26.09 -1.42
CA GLY A 81 -0.23 -24.97 -0.48
C GLY A 81 1.12 -24.37 -0.14
N HIS A 82 2.11 -24.48 -1.02
CA HIS A 82 3.39 -23.78 -0.93
C HIS A 82 3.29 -22.32 -1.38
N ILE A 83 2.37 -22.03 -2.29
CA ILE A 83 2.01 -20.68 -2.72
C ILE A 83 0.61 -20.36 -2.21
N ASP A 84 0.50 -19.33 -1.39
CA ASP A 84 -0.75 -18.84 -0.79
C ASP A 84 -1.01 -17.35 -1.07
N LEU A 85 -0.19 -16.73 -1.93
CA LEU A 85 -0.49 -15.47 -2.60
C LEU A 85 0.11 -15.44 -4.01
N VAL A 86 -0.66 -14.94 -4.98
CA VAL A 86 -0.17 -14.69 -6.34
C VAL A 86 -0.18 -13.20 -6.63
N VAL A 87 0.98 -12.67 -7.00
CA VAL A 87 1.17 -11.33 -7.56
C VAL A 87 1.40 -11.46 -9.06
N ASN A 88 0.41 -11.05 -9.84
CA ASN A 88 0.47 -11.06 -11.30
C ASN A 88 0.22 -9.66 -11.87
N LEU A 89 1.29 -8.87 -11.98
CA LEU A 89 1.17 -7.50 -12.48
C LEU A 89 0.95 -7.48 -13.99
N PRO A 90 0.19 -6.51 -14.52
CA PRO A 90 -0.16 -6.47 -15.93
C PRO A 90 1.07 -6.52 -16.81
N ASN A 91 0.96 -7.30 -17.88
CA ASN A 91 1.96 -7.35 -18.91
C ASN A 91 1.37 -6.98 -20.28
N ASN A 92 1.83 -5.88 -20.87
CA ASN A 92 1.55 -5.56 -22.28
C ASN A 92 2.37 -6.42 -23.26
N ASN A 93 3.15 -7.39 -22.76
CA ASN A 93 3.93 -8.29 -23.58
C ASN A 93 3.04 -9.41 -24.11
N THR A 94 2.70 -9.30 -25.40
CA THR A 94 1.83 -10.24 -26.13
C THR A 94 2.30 -11.69 -26.04
N LYS A 95 3.60 -11.96 -25.84
CA LYS A 95 4.17 -13.31 -25.81
C LYS A 95 3.72 -14.16 -24.62
N PHE A 96 3.35 -13.53 -23.50
CA PHE A 96 3.03 -14.25 -22.26
C PHE A 96 1.59 -14.05 -21.81
N VAL A 97 0.72 -13.50 -22.66
CA VAL A 97 -0.70 -13.23 -22.32
C VAL A 97 -1.40 -14.49 -21.84
N ASN A 98 -1.26 -15.59 -22.58
CA ASN A 98 -1.87 -16.88 -22.21
C ASN A 98 -1.29 -17.44 -20.91
N GLU A 99 0.02 -17.37 -20.71
CA GLU A 99 0.65 -17.84 -19.45
C GLU A 99 0.13 -17.07 -18.24
N ASN A 100 0.00 -15.74 -18.36
CA ASN A 100 -0.47 -14.90 -17.26
C ASN A 100 -1.98 -15.07 -17.02
N PHE A 101 -2.75 -15.33 -18.08
CA PHE A 101 -4.14 -15.77 -17.92
C PHE A 101 -4.22 -17.09 -17.12
N LEU A 102 -3.41 -18.10 -17.47
CA LEU A 102 -3.41 -19.39 -16.77
C LEU A 102 -2.99 -19.26 -15.30
N ILE A 103 -1.96 -18.44 -15.00
CA ILE A 103 -1.55 -18.18 -13.61
C ILE A 103 -2.69 -17.56 -12.80
N ARG A 104 -3.36 -16.53 -13.34
CA ARG A 104 -4.49 -15.89 -12.68
C ARG A 104 -5.66 -16.85 -12.49
N ARG A 105 -5.95 -17.67 -13.50
CA ARG A 105 -7.02 -18.65 -13.47
C ARG A 105 -6.77 -19.71 -12.39
N MET A 106 -5.54 -20.23 -12.30
CA MET A 106 -5.17 -21.19 -11.25
C MET A 106 -5.33 -20.59 -9.85
N ALA A 107 -4.84 -19.37 -9.61
CA ALA A 107 -4.99 -18.72 -8.31
C ALA A 107 -6.47 -18.67 -7.87
N VAL A 108 -7.34 -18.23 -8.79
CA VAL A 108 -8.79 -18.16 -8.55
C VAL A 108 -9.40 -19.55 -8.32
N ASP A 109 -9.08 -20.53 -9.17
CA ASP A 109 -9.64 -21.89 -9.08
C ASP A 109 -9.27 -22.60 -7.77
N TYR A 110 -8.08 -22.33 -7.22
CA TYR A 110 -7.63 -22.88 -5.93
C TYR A 110 -7.97 -21.99 -4.73
N GLY A 111 -8.68 -20.87 -4.93
CA GLY A 111 -9.01 -19.93 -3.86
C GLY A 111 -7.78 -19.25 -3.23
N VAL A 112 -6.65 -19.23 -3.95
CA VAL A 112 -5.44 -18.50 -3.54
C VAL A 112 -5.61 -17.03 -3.95
N PRO A 113 -5.40 -16.08 -3.02
CA PRO A 113 -5.55 -14.70 -3.35
C PRO A 113 -4.64 -14.21 -4.48
N LEU A 114 -5.18 -13.26 -5.26
CA LEU A 114 -4.56 -12.73 -6.46
C LEU A 114 -4.51 -11.20 -6.41
N ILE A 115 -3.31 -10.62 -6.57
CA ILE A 115 -3.11 -9.18 -6.72
C ILE A 115 -2.58 -8.88 -8.12
N THR A 116 -3.28 -7.99 -8.84
CA THR A 116 -2.95 -7.61 -10.22
C THR A 116 -2.68 -6.12 -10.41
N ASN A 117 -2.39 -5.39 -9.33
CA ASN A 117 -2.13 -3.96 -9.36
C ASN A 117 -0.91 -3.65 -8.48
N PHE A 118 0.02 -2.84 -9.01
CA PHE A 118 1.28 -2.53 -8.34
C PHE A 118 1.08 -1.81 -7.01
N GLN A 119 0.19 -0.80 -6.97
CA GLN A 119 -0.10 -0.01 -5.77
C GLN A 119 -0.70 -0.87 -4.66
N VAL A 120 -1.54 -1.86 -5.02
CA VAL A 120 -2.10 -2.81 -4.07
C VAL A 120 -1.01 -3.71 -3.47
N VAL A 121 -0.04 -4.17 -4.26
CA VAL A 121 1.09 -4.96 -3.74
C VAL A 121 1.94 -4.12 -2.79
N LYS A 122 2.23 -2.86 -3.17
CA LYS A 122 2.99 -1.94 -2.32
C LYS A 122 2.30 -1.74 -0.97
N LEU A 123 1.00 -1.41 -1.00
CA LEU A 123 0.21 -1.24 0.22
C LEU A 123 0.16 -2.53 1.06
N PHE A 124 0.04 -3.70 0.40
CA PHE A 124 0.07 -4.99 1.08
C PHE A 124 1.40 -5.21 1.83
N ALA A 125 2.54 -4.99 1.17
CA ALA A 125 3.85 -5.16 1.79
C ALA A 125 4.06 -4.18 2.96
N GLU A 126 3.60 -2.93 2.84
CA GLU A 126 3.64 -1.95 3.94
C GLU A 126 2.74 -2.36 5.11
N ALA A 127 1.53 -2.85 4.83
CA ALA A 127 0.55 -3.18 5.85
C ALA A 127 0.83 -4.50 6.57
N ILE A 128 1.41 -5.51 5.90
CA ILE A 128 1.60 -6.85 6.47
C ILE A 128 2.51 -6.83 7.70
N LYS A 129 3.45 -5.89 7.76
CA LYS A 129 4.31 -5.59 8.92
C LYS A 129 3.53 -5.29 10.21
N TYR A 130 2.31 -4.77 10.08
CA TYR A 130 1.46 -4.39 11.20
C TYR A 130 0.37 -5.42 11.49
N SER A 131 0.29 -6.52 10.73
CA SER A 131 -0.79 -7.50 10.83
C SER A 131 -0.93 -8.14 12.21
N SER A 132 0.18 -8.33 12.93
CA SER A 132 0.20 -8.84 14.31
C SER A 132 -0.29 -7.84 15.37
N LYS A 133 -0.44 -6.55 15.01
CA LYS A 133 -0.83 -5.45 15.91
C LYS A 133 -2.26 -4.95 15.67
N LEU A 134 -3.03 -5.64 14.83
CA LEU A 134 -4.39 -5.23 14.51
C LEU A 134 -5.29 -5.49 15.72
N ASP A 135 -5.78 -4.40 16.33
CA ASP A 135 -6.86 -4.45 17.31
C ASP A 135 -8.17 -4.77 16.58
N THR A 136 -8.98 -5.66 17.17
CA THR A 136 -10.30 -6.05 16.65
C THR A 136 -11.39 -5.11 17.15
N SER A 137 -11.06 -3.87 17.49
CA SER A 137 -12.02 -2.87 17.94
C SER A 137 -13.06 -2.64 16.85
N SER A 138 -14.33 -2.87 17.20
CA SER A 138 -15.43 -2.73 16.25
C SER A 138 -15.67 -1.25 15.90
N LEU A 139 -16.35 -0.99 14.79
CA LEU A 139 -16.73 0.38 14.40
C LEU A 139 -17.47 1.12 15.53
N PHE A 140 -18.24 0.40 16.37
CA PHE A 140 -18.89 0.97 17.55
C PHE A 140 -17.91 1.53 18.58
N HIS A 141 -16.72 0.92 18.75
CA HIS A 141 -15.68 1.42 19.65
C HIS A 141 -15.05 2.70 19.09
N TYR A 142 -14.82 2.74 17.78
CA TYR A 142 -14.30 3.94 17.11
C TYR A 142 -15.29 5.12 17.18
N ARG A 143 -16.59 4.87 16.95
CA ARG A 143 -17.64 5.90 17.05
C ARG A 143 -17.77 6.48 18.46
N GLN A 144 -17.66 5.66 19.50
CA GLN A 144 -17.69 6.13 20.89
C GLN A 144 -16.46 7.00 21.27
N GLN A 145 -15.36 6.86 20.53
CA GLN A 145 -14.17 7.70 20.73
C GLN A 145 -14.24 9.04 19.99
N ASP A 146 -15.23 9.26 19.12
CA ASP A 146 -15.42 10.53 18.42
C ASP A 146 -15.69 11.67 19.42
N PRO A 147 -14.81 12.70 19.52
CA PRO A 147 -15.00 13.84 20.40
C PRO A 147 -16.35 14.54 20.18
N GLY A 148 -16.83 14.58 18.92
CA GLY A 148 -18.07 15.26 18.57
C GLY A 148 -19.33 14.57 19.09
N GLN A 149 -19.34 13.23 19.22
CA GLN A 149 -20.49 12.51 19.82
C GLN A 149 -20.49 12.63 21.35
N ARG A 150 -19.32 12.69 22.00
CA ARG A 150 -19.23 12.91 23.46
C ARG A 150 -19.72 14.28 23.87
N GLU A 151 -19.51 15.31 23.06
CA GLU A 151 -20.10 16.63 23.28
C GLU A 151 -21.62 16.63 23.07
N LEU A 152 -22.13 15.93 22.05
CA LEU A 152 -23.57 15.79 21.81
C LEU A 152 -24.30 14.97 22.89
N GLU A 153 -23.67 13.91 23.43
CA GLU A 153 -24.22 13.11 24.53
C GLU A 153 -24.17 13.85 25.87
N ARG A 154 -23.11 14.63 26.14
CA ARG A 154 -23.02 15.52 27.31
C ARG A 154 -23.99 16.70 27.24
N ALA A 155 -24.29 17.18 26.04
CA ALA A 155 -25.26 18.24 25.81
C ALA A 155 -26.73 17.75 25.83
N ASN A 156 -26.97 16.44 25.99
CA ASN A 156 -28.32 15.89 26.02
C ASN A 156 -28.91 15.90 27.45
N PRO A 157 -29.93 16.73 27.76
CA PRO A 157 -30.41 16.96 29.14
C PRO A 157 -31.14 15.76 29.77
N ILE A 158 -31.34 14.67 29.03
CA ILE A 158 -32.24 13.58 29.43
C ILE A 158 -31.56 12.62 30.42
N THR A 159 -30.24 12.72 30.66
CA THR A 159 -29.56 11.97 31.72
C THR A 159 -29.56 12.71 33.07
N GLY A 160 -30.76 13.00 33.58
CA GLY A 160 -31.09 12.91 35.02
C GLY A 160 -30.15 13.53 36.07
N LYS A 161 -29.46 14.65 35.80
CA LYS A 161 -28.84 15.46 36.86
C LYS A 161 -28.97 16.95 36.54
N SER A 162 -29.73 17.65 37.38
CA SER A 162 -29.85 19.11 37.34
C SER A 162 -28.46 19.74 37.57
N PRO A 163 -27.92 20.54 36.64
CA PRO A 163 -26.74 21.34 36.92
C PRO A 163 -27.15 22.56 37.75
N GLY A 164 -26.41 22.83 38.83
CA GLY A 164 -26.55 24.06 39.61
C GLY A 164 -25.94 25.23 38.82
N GLY A 165 -26.48 26.44 39.02
CA GLY A 165 -26.24 27.64 38.20
C GLY A 165 -24.79 28.17 38.06
N ALA A 166 -23.78 27.44 38.51
CA ALA A 166 -22.37 27.73 38.21
C ALA A 166 -21.95 27.19 36.81
N ASP A 167 -22.60 26.14 36.32
CA ASP A 167 -22.22 25.48 35.06
C ASP A 167 -22.58 26.30 33.81
N GLU A 168 -23.64 27.12 33.84
CA GLU A 168 -24.03 28.00 32.73
C GLU A 168 -23.00 29.10 32.46
N ILE A 169 -22.41 29.67 33.52
CA ILE A 169 -21.40 30.73 33.39
C ILE A 169 -20.11 30.15 32.83
N LEU A 170 -19.74 28.93 33.24
CA LEU A 170 -18.55 28.25 32.72
C LEU A 170 -18.72 27.87 31.24
N LEU A 171 -19.92 27.43 30.85
CA LEU A 171 -20.26 27.13 29.45
C LEU A 171 -20.20 28.38 28.57
N LEU A 172 -20.71 29.51 29.07
CA LEU A 172 -20.69 30.79 28.35
C LEU A 172 -19.26 31.34 28.19
N ILE A 173 -18.42 31.21 29.23
CA ILE A 173 -17.00 31.59 29.17
C ILE A 173 -16.24 30.70 28.19
N HIS A 174 -16.51 29.39 28.16
CA HIS A 174 -15.84 28.47 27.26
C HIS A 174 -16.19 28.75 25.79
N LEU A 175 -17.48 28.96 25.48
CA LEU A 175 -17.95 29.35 24.13
C LEU A 175 -17.35 30.68 23.65
N LEU A 176 -17.20 31.65 24.56
CA LEU A 176 -16.55 32.93 24.27
C LEU A 176 -15.05 32.79 24.00
N LEU A 177 -14.35 31.88 24.69
CA LEU A 177 -12.93 31.65 24.48
C LEU A 177 -12.66 30.88 23.18
N THR A 178 -13.53 29.95 22.78
CA THR A 178 -13.36 29.17 21.54
C THR A 178 -13.52 30.03 20.27
N GLU A 179 -14.30 31.11 20.31
CA GLU A 179 -14.40 32.03 19.16
C GLU A 179 -13.21 33.00 19.03
N LEU A 180 -12.42 33.19 20.08
CA LEU A 180 -11.25 34.09 20.05
C LEU A 180 -9.99 33.41 19.49
N GLU A 181 -9.97 32.09 19.32
CA GLU A 181 -8.80 31.33 18.86
C GLU A 181 -8.84 30.92 17.37
N LYS A 182 -9.85 31.35 16.60
CA LYS A 182 -9.87 31.09 15.15
C LYS A 182 -8.87 32.01 14.43
N PRO A 183 -7.86 31.47 13.72
CA PRO A 183 -6.90 32.30 12.99
C PRO A 183 -7.58 33.00 11.82
N ILE A 184 -7.39 34.33 11.74
CA ILE A 184 -7.88 35.17 10.65
C ILE A 184 -7.12 34.79 9.37
N THR A 185 -7.76 34.07 8.47
CA THR A 185 -7.23 33.83 7.12
C THR A 185 -7.45 35.07 6.26
N SER A 186 -6.39 35.85 6.04
CA SER A 186 -6.36 36.91 5.02
C SER A 186 -5.63 36.40 3.78
N THR A 187 -6.39 36.17 2.70
CA THR A 187 -5.88 36.11 1.33
C THR A 187 -5.62 37.50 0.77
N GLU A 188 -4.68 37.57 -0.18
CA GLU A 188 -4.40 38.63 -1.19
C GLU A 188 -3.42 39.77 -0.85
N HIS A 189 -2.19 39.72 -1.40
CA HIS A 189 -1.72 40.43 -2.62
C HIS A 189 -0.18 40.48 -2.69
N ALA A 190 0.39 40.26 -3.88
CA ALA A 190 1.84 40.32 -4.18
C ALA A 190 2.41 41.75 -4.18
N PRO A 191 3.74 41.92 -4.09
CA PRO A 191 4.40 42.76 -5.09
C PRO A 191 5.77 42.25 -5.60
N GLN A 192 6.12 42.78 -6.77
CA GLN A 192 7.36 42.64 -7.52
C GLN A 192 8.49 43.55 -6.97
N THR A 193 9.72 43.21 -7.39
CA THR A 193 10.92 44.08 -7.59
C THR A 193 11.60 44.70 -6.36
N GLU A 194 12.87 44.35 -6.09
CA GLU A 194 14.01 45.16 -6.56
C GLU A 194 15.38 44.50 -6.28
N GLU A 195 16.36 45.02 -6.99
CA GLU A 195 17.78 44.70 -7.14
C GLU A 195 18.56 44.32 -5.88
N LEU A 196 19.48 43.35 -6.01
CA LEU A 196 20.88 43.59 -5.64
C LEU A 196 21.84 42.96 -6.66
N LYS A 197 22.57 43.89 -7.28
CA LYS A 197 23.70 43.75 -8.19
C LYS A 197 24.89 43.05 -7.53
N TYR A 198 25.90 42.79 -8.38
CA TYR A 198 27.28 42.38 -8.13
C TYR A 198 27.56 40.87 -8.06
N LEU A 199 28.50 40.28 -8.81
CA LEU A 199 29.31 40.73 -9.95
C LEU A 199 30.15 39.53 -10.45
N HIS A 200 30.53 39.57 -11.73
CA HIS A 200 31.67 38.88 -12.40
C HIS A 200 31.43 37.43 -12.85
N ARG A 201 31.81 36.96 -14.05
CA ARG A 201 32.47 37.39 -15.32
C ARG A 201 32.25 36.14 -16.24
N GLY A 202 32.19 36.12 -17.57
CA GLY A 202 32.43 37.01 -18.70
C GLY A 202 31.88 36.31 -19.98
N HIS A 203 31.59 37.05 -21.06
CA HIS A 203 32.35 36.98 -22.34
C HIS A 203 32.52 35.54 -22.89
N THR A 204 32.07 35.11 -24.07
CA THR A 204 31.73 35.70 -25.38
C THR A 204 30.91 34.62 -26.14
N GLY A 205 29.79 34.93 -26.81
CA GLY A 205 29.80 35.25 -28.25
C GLY A 205 30.12 34.05 -29.16
N THR A 206 29.10 33.41 -29.74
CA THR A 206 29.17 32.89 -31.13
C THR A 206 27.78 32.63 -31.71
N HIS A 207 27.60 33.14 -32.92
CA HIS A 207 26.38 33.17 -33.71
C HIS A 207 26.14 31.83 -34.44
N ARG A 208 24.84 31.56 -34.65
CA ARG A 208 24.19 30.73 -35.70
C ARG A 208 25.07 30.19 -36.83
N ALA A 209 24.88 28.92 -37.18
CA ALA A 209 24.16 28.48 -38.39
C ALA A 209 23.86 26.98 -38.26
#